data_AF-W0A6F1-F1
#
_entry.id   AF-W0A6F1-F1
#
_cell.length_a   1.000
_cell.length_b   1.000
_cell.length_c   1.000
_cell.angle_alpha   90.00
_cell.angle_beta   90.00
_cell.angle_gamma   90.00
#
_symmetry.space_group_name_H-M   'P 1'
#
loop_
_entity.id
_entity.type
_entity.pdbx_description
1 polymer ?
#
loop_
_entity_poly.entity_id
_entity_poly.type
_entity_poly.pdbx_seq_one_letter_code
_entity_poly.pdbx_strand_id
1 'polypeptide(L)'
;MRLGHDRTIFLALCVLDDAAERCRRAPVAPTLALRLALACLHAASDGDRGMHDRFWRVVCGRDRPTADHRRGQQRWNAARGLMAHIAARAGLKPTAALFVRIGRARRVPPRTGPAGVGRAAAANAAEDDERQRERWCAI
;
A
#
# COMPACT_ATOMS: atom_id res chain seq x y z
N MET A 1 5.90 -12.53 -17.53
CA MET A 1 5.79 -11.07 -17.34
C MET A 1 6.95 -10.58 -16.49
N ARG A 2 7.87 -9.78 -17.04
CA ARG A 2 8.92 -9.11 -16.26
C ARG A 2 8.42 -7.73 -15.87
N LEU A 3 8.23 -7.48 -14.58
CA LEU A 3 8.12 -6.12 -14.09
C LEU A 3 9.51 -5.48 -14.20
N GLY A 4 9.59 -4.23 -14.66
CA GLY A 4 10.84 -3.48 -14.62
C GLY A 4 11.40 -3.44 -13.19
N HIS A 5 12.72 -3.52 -13.05
CA HIS A 5 13.41 -3.54 -11.75
C HIS A 5 12.94 -2.39 -10.83
N ASP A 6 12.96 -1.17 -11.35
CA ASP A 6 12.51 0.05 -10.65
C ASP A 6 11.04 -0.01 -10.24
N ARG A 7 10.19 -0.62 -11.07
CA ARG A 7 8.76 -0.78 -10.76
C ARG A 7 8.56 -1.74 -9.59
N THR A 8 9.35 -2.81 -9.54
CA THR A 8 9.32 -3.79 -8.44
C THR A 8 9.77 -3.15 -7.13
N ILE A 9 10.89 -2.42 -7.15
CA ILE A 9 11.36 -1.67 -5.98
C ILE A 9 10.32 -0.63 -5.54
N PHE A 10 9.74 0.12 -6.47
CA PHE A 10 8.70 1.10 -6.17
C PHE A 10 7.49 0.47 -5.48
N LEU A 11 6.97 -0.66 -6.00
CA LEU A 11 5.84 -1.36 -5.40
C LEU A 11 6.18 -1.91 -4.00
N ALA A 12 7.40 -2.45 -3.82
CA ALA A 12 7.86 -2.88 -2.51
C ALA A 12 7.91 -1.72 -1.51
N LEU A 13 8.42 -0.55 -1.92
CA LEU A 13 8.41 0.66 -1.09
C LEU A 13 6.99 1.15 -0.75
N CYS A 14 6.01 0.97 -1.64
CA CYS A 14 4.60 1.26 -1.31
C CYS A 14 4.07 0.37 -0.19
N VAL A 15 4.44 -0.91 -0.16
CA VAL A 15 4.07 -1.82 0.92
C VAL A 15 4.72 -1.40 2.24
N LEU A 16 5.98 -0.95 2.20
CA LEU A 16 6.67 -0.42 3.38
C LEU A 16 6.02 0.89 3.89
N ASP A 17 5.58 1.79 3.01
CA ASP A 17 4.89 3.03 3.42
C ASP A 17 3.53 2.75 4.06
N ASP A 18 2.76 1.79 3.54
CA ASP A 18 1.51 1.35 4.17
C ASP A 18 1.75 0.77 5.57
N ALA A 19 2.74 -0.11 5.68
CA ALA A 19 3.15 -0.67 6.96
C ALA A 19 3.62 0.42 7.95
N ALA A 20 4.42 1.38 7.50
CA ALA A 20 4.88 2.50 8.34
C ALA A 20 3.71 3.39 8.80
N GLU A 21 2.74 3.66 7.92
CA GLU A 21 1.54 4.42 8.30
C GLU A 21 0.70 3.68 9.33
N ARG A 22 0.48 2.38 9.14
CA ARG A 22 -0.29 1.55 10.07
C ARG A 22 0.40 1.40 11.43
N CYS A 23 1.73 1.27 11.42
CA CYS A 23 2.52 1.12 12.65
C CYS A 23 2.45 2.34 13.59
N ARG A 24 2.01 3.49 13.06
CA ARG A 24 1.74 4.70 13.87
C ARG A 24 0.74 4.41 14.99
N ARG A 25 -0.33 3.65 14.70
CA ARG A 25 -1.42 3.37 15.66
C ARG A 25 -1.10 2.15 16.52
N ALA A 26 -0.71 1.06 15.91
CA ALA A 26 -0.42 -0.21 16.57
C ALA A 26 0.58 -1.01 15.74
N PRO A 27 1.31 -1.97 16.33
CA PRO A 27 2.15 -2.87 15.54
C PRO A 27 1.38 -3.52 14.40
N VAL A 28 2.05 -3.68 13.26
CA VAL A 28 1.47 -4.31 12.08
C VAL A 28 1.66 -5.81 12.19
N ALA A 29 0.57 -6.55 12.00
CA ALA A 29 0.62 -8.00 11.88
C ALA A 29 1.52 -8.41 10.68
N PRO A 30 2.42 -9.40 10.84
CA PRO A 30 3.23 -9.92 9.76
C PRO A 30 2.40 -10.40 8.56
N THR A 31 2.47 -9.70 7.42
CA THR A 31 1.78 -10.10 6.19
C THR A 31 2.76 -10.70 5.17
N LEU A 32 2.25 -11.54 4.25
CA LEU A 32 3.04 -12.06 3.15
C LEU A 32 3.58 -10.94 2.25
N ALA A 33 2.75 -9.93 1.97
CA ALA A 33 3.15 -8.78 1.17
C ALA A 33 4.34 -8.03 1.79
N LEU A 34 4.32 -7.80 3.10
CA LEU A 34 5.42 -7.13 3.80
C LEU A 34 6.71 -7.95 3.76
N ARG A 35 6.61 -9.27 4.00
CA ARG A 35 7.77 -10.17 3.92
C ARG A 35 8.37 -10.20 2.53
N LEU A 36 7.53 -10.30 1.49
CA LEU A 36 7.95 -10.30 0.10
C LEU A 36 8.60 -8.97 -0.28
N ALA A 37 7.99 -7.84 0.10
CA ALA A 37 8.55 -6.52 -0.16
C ALA A 37 9.95 -6.35 0.45
N LEU A 38 10.13 -6.78 1.71
CA LEU A 38 11.43 -6.74 2.37
C LEU A 38 12.44 -7.69 1.70
N ALA A 39 12.03 -8.89 1.29
CA ALA A 39 12.90 -9.81 0.57
C ALA A 39 13.34 -9.26 -0.79
N CYS A 40 12.41 -8.65 -1.55
CA CYS A 40 12.72 -8.00 -2.83
C CYS A 40 13.69 -6.82 -2.65
N LEU A 41 13.46 -5.98 -1.64
CA LEU A 41 14.35 -4.85 -1.34
C LEU A 41 15.71 -5.32 -0.84
N HIS A 42 15.76 -6.39 -0.06
CA HIS A 42 17.01 -6.99 0.38
C HIS A 42 17.82 -7.53 -0.81
N ALA A 43 17.18 -8.26 -1.74
CA ALA A 43 17.84 -8.76 -2.94
C ALA A 43 18.27 -7.65 -3.91
N ALA A 44 17.57 -6.51 -3.91
CA ALA A 44 17.95 -5.32 -4.68
C ALA A 44 19.01 -4.46 -3.97
N SER A 45 19.17 -4.62 -2.66
CA SER A 45 20.25 -4.02 -1.87
C SER A 45 21.49 -4.92 -1.91
N ASP A 46 22.66 -4.34 -1.67
CA ASP A 46 23.95 -5.04 -1.65
C ASP A 46 24.12 -5.97 -0.41
N GLY A 47 23.05 -6.68 -0.01
CA GLY A 47 23.06 -7.70 1.04
C GLY A 47 22.95 -7.20 2.49
N ASP A 48 22.76 -5.91 2.76
CA ASP A 48 22.61 -5.44 4.15
C ASP A 48 21.24 -5.80 4.75
N ARG A 49 21.21 -6.94 5.45
CA ARG A 49 20.04 -7.44 6.16
C ARG A 49 19.66 -6.59 7.38
N GLY A 50 20.62 -5.89 7.99
CA GLY A 50 20.44 -5.20 9.27
C GLY A 50 19.38 -4.10 9.22
N MET A 51 19.31 -3.35 8.12
CA MET A 51 18.30 -2.30 7.92
C MET A 51 16.89 -2.87 7.75
N HIS A 52 16.76 -3.97 7.01
CA HIS A 52 15.49 -4.65 6.78
C HIS A 52 14.93 -5.25 8.07
N ASP A 53 15.79 -5.91 8.87
CA ASP A 53 15.41 -6.46 10.17
C ASP A 53 15.08 -5.36 11.19
N ARG A 54 15.75 -4.21 11.11
CA ARG A 54 15.42 -3.05 11.96
C ARG A 54 14.07 -2.46 11.58
N PHE A 55 13.79 -2.31 10.28
CA PHE A 55 12.48 -1.85 9.81
C PHE A 55 11.37 -2.81 10.28
N TRP A 56 11.58 -4.12 10.12
CA TRP A 56 10.66 -5.14 10.60
C TRP A 56 10.37 -5.01 12.09
N ARG A 57 11.41 -4.85 12.92
CA ARG A 57 11.26 -4.68 14.37
C ARG A 57 10.49 -3.43 14.76
N VAL A 58 10.69 -2.31 14.05
CA VAL A 58 9.95 -1.06 14.32
C VAL A 58 8.46 -1.23 13.99
N VAL A 59 8.16 -1.88 12.86
CA VAL A 59 6.79 -1.99 12.35
C VAL A 59 5.99 -3.12 13.03
N CYS A 60 6.62 -4.27 13.25
CA CYS A 60 6.01 -5.48 13.79
C CYS A 60 6.38 -5.75 15.27
N GLY A 61 7.12 -4.84 15.91
CA GLY A 61 7.57 -4.99 17.29
C GLY A 61 6.42 -5.24 18.27
N ARG A 62 6.72 -5.88 19.41
CA ARG A 62 5.73 -6.31 20.42
C ARG A 62 5.18 -5.17 21.30
N ASP A 63 5.45 -3.92 20.96
CA ASP A 63 4.94 -2.78 21.72
C ASP A 63 3.41 -2.79 21.74
N ARG A 64 2.81 -2.56 22.90
CA ARG A 64 1.34 -2.48 22.97
C ARG A 64 0.82 -1.36 22.06
N PRO A 65 -0.39 -1.49 21.50
CA PRO A 65 -1.10 -0.35 20.92
C PRO A 65 -1.03 0.83 21.89
N THR A 66 -0.65 2.00 21.39
CA THR A 66 -0.43 3.17 22.23
C THR A 66 -1.49 4.21 21.89
N ALA A 67 -2.21 4.67 22.90
CA ALA A 67 -3.05 5.86 22.77
C ALA A 67 -2.18 7.14 22.73
N ASP A 68 -0.92 7.06 23.19
CA ASP A 68 0.03 8.17 23.14
C ASP A 68 0.45 8.45 21.69
N HIS A 69 -0.05 9.57 21.17
CA HIS A 69 0.25 10.09 19.85
C HIS A 69 1.76 10.29 19.62
N ARG A 70 2.53 10.72 20.64
CA ARG A 70 3.97 10.97 20.50
C ARG A 70 4.73 9.68 20.23
N ARG A 71 4.43 8.60 20.98
CA ARG A 71 5.02 7.27 20.75
C ARG A 71 4.66 6.73 19.37
N GLY A 72 3.40 6.90 18.95
CA GLY A 72 2.97 6.53 17.60
C GLY A 72 3.76 7.26 16.51
N GLN A 73 3.92 8.59 16.67
CA GLN A 73 4.67 9.44 15.75
C GLN A 73 6.16 9.10 15.72
N GLN A 74 6.78 8.76 16.86
CA GLN A 74 8.17 8.31 16.94
C GLN A 74 8.40 7.03 16.14
N ARG A 75 7.52 6.03 16.28
CA ARG A 75 7.60 4.79 15.48
C ARG A 75 7.49 5.07 13.98
N TRP A 76 6.54 5.90 13.59
CA TRP A 76 6.37 6.31 12.18
C TRP A 76 7.60 7.03 11.65
N ASN A 77 8.17 7.98 12.41
CA ASN A 77 9.41 8.68 12.04
C ASN A 77 10.58 7.70 11.86
N ALA A 78 10.75 6.75 12.79
CA ALA A 78 11.78 5.72 12.72
C ALA A 78 11.62 4.83 11.48
N ALA A 79 10.40 4.35 11.20
CA ALA A 79 10.10 3.54 10.03
C ALA A 79 10.37 4.30 8.72
N ARG A 80 9.98 5.58 8.64
CA ARG A 80 10.24 6.42 7.45
C ARG A 80 11.72 6.70 7.22
N GLY A 81 12.47 6.96 8.29
CA GLY A 81 13.92 7.12 8.19
C GLY A 81 14.59 5.87 7.61
N LEU A 82 14.23 4.69 8.12
CA LEU A 82 14.73 3.41 7.60
C LEU A 82 14.31 3.16 6.14
N MET A 83 13.07 3.49 5.78
CA MET A 83 12.59 3.35 4.41
C MET A 83 13.40 4.21 3.42
N ALA A 84 13.83 5.41 3.81
CA ALA A 84 14.68 6.25 2.96
C ALA A 84 16.07 5.64 2.73
N HIS A 85 16.67 5.03 3.75
CA HIS A 85 17.92 4.30 3.61
C HIS A 85 17.77 3.06 2.74
N ILE A 86 16.70 2.29 2.93
CA ILE A 86 16.40 1.10 2.12
C ILE A 86 16.20 1.49 0.65
N ALA A 87 15.45 2.56 0.37
CA ALA A 87 15.25 3.05 -0.99
C ALA A 87 16.59 3.42 -1.67
N ALA A 88 17.46 4.15 -0.97
CA ALA A 88 18.79 4.50 -1.46
C ALA A 88 19.64 3.27 -1.80
N ARG A 89 19.62 2.25 -0.93
CA ARG A 89 20.37 1.00 -1.15
C ARG A 89 19.80 0.12 -2.25
N ALA A 90 18.50 0.19 -2.50
CA ALA A 90 17.86 -0.46 -3.62
C ALA A 90 18.01 0.32 -4.94
N GLY A 91 18.91 1.32 -5.01
CA GLY A 91 19.20 2.07 -6.23
C GLY A 91 18.25 3.23 -6.54
N LEU A 92 17.27 3.54 -5.68
CA LEU A 92 16.38 4.68 -5.86
C LEU A 92 16.83 5.88 -5.03
N LYS A 93 17.01 7.03 -5.68
CA LYS A 93 17.32 8.28 -4.98
C LYS A 93 16.17 8.69 -4.05
N PRO A 94 16.37 8.77 -2.72
CA PRO A 94 15.31 9.12 -1.77
C PRO A 94 15.00 10.62 -1.84
N THR A 95 14.12 11.00 -2.76
CA THR A 95 13.67 12.38 -2.94
C THR A 95 12.29 12.61 -2.34
N ALA A 96 11.97 13.86 -1.99
CA ALA A 96 10.63 14.24 -1.58
C ALA A 96 9.57 13.84 -2.62
N ALA A 97 9.88 14.01 -3.92
CA ALA A 97 8.99 13.63 -5.02
C ALA A 97 8.68 12.12 -5.03
N LEU A 98 9.68 11.26 -4.75
CA LEU A 98 9.49 9.82 -4.64
C LEU A 98 8.51 9.49 -3.51
N PHE A 99 8.70 10.05 -2.31
CA PHE A 99 7.81 9.80 -1.17
C PHE A 99 6.40 10.35 -1.37
N VAL A 100 6.25 11.50 -2.05
CA VAL A 100 4.95 12.01 -2.47
C VAL A 100 4.26 11.02 -3.42
N ARG A 101 5.00 10.46 -4.38
CA ARG A 101 4.46 9.47 -5.33
C ARG A 101 4.03 8.18 -4.62
N ILE A 102 4.82 7.70 -3.68
CA ILE A 102 4.49 6.53 -2.83
C ILE A 102 3.23 6.83 -2.00
N GLY A 103 3.17 7.96 -1.32
CA GLY A 103 2.01 8.36 -0.51
C GLY A 103 0.73 8.53 -1.33
N ARG A 104 0.84 8.98 -2.58
CA ARG A 104 -0.29 9.00 -3.53
C ARG A 104 -0.73 7.60 -3.92
N ALA A 105 0.21 6.70 -4.26
CA ALA A 105 -0.10 5.33 -4.66
C ALA A 105 -0.85 4.56 -3.55
N ARG A 106 -0.51 4.79 -2.28
CA ARG A 106 -1.22 4.20 -1.13
C ARG A 106 -2.67 4.68 -1.00
N ARG A 107 -2.97 5.91 -1.42
CA ARG A 107 -4.32 6.50 -1.34
C ARG A 107 -5.21 6.09 -2.52
N VAL A 108 -4.65 5.48 -3.56
CA VAL A 108 -5.45 4.95 -4.66
C VAL A 108 -6.15 3.69 -4.13
N PRO A 109 -7.49 3.68 -3.99
CA PRO A 109 -8.18 2.47 -3.60
C PRO A 109 -7.85 1.37 -4.63
N PRO A 110 -7.72 0.10 -4.21
CA PRO A 110 -7.60 -0.98 -5.18
C PRO A 110 -8.77 -0.81 -6.16
N ARG A 111 -8.48 -0.84 -7.46
CA ARG A 111 -9.53 -1.02 -8.45
C ARG A 111 -10.20 -2.33 -8.08
N THR A 112 -11.30 -2.25 -7.33
CA THR A 112 -12.28 -3.32 -7.24
C THR A 112 -12.71 -3.54 -8.68
N GLY A 113 -12.08 -4.51 -9.35
CA GLY A 113 -12.75 -5.25 -10.40
C GLY A 113 -14.09 -5.73 -9.84
N PRO A 114 -15.11 -5.91 -10.67
CA PRO A 114 -16.50 -5.93 -10.24
C PRO A 114 -16.80 -7.11 -9.29
N ALA A 115 -16.56 -6.90 -7.99
CA ALA A 115 -17.29 -7.57 -6.91
C ALA A 115 -18.59 -6.77 -6.75
N GLY A 116 -19.54 -7.00 -7.66
CA GLY A 116 -20.80 -6.24 -7.73
C GLY A 116 -21.57 -6.33 -9.03
N VAL A 117 -21.12 -7.10 -10.04
CA VAL A 117 -22.01 -7.47 -11.16
C VAL A 117 -22.78 -8.70 -10.72
N GLY A 118 -24.09 -8.55 -10.51
CA GLY A 118 -24.95 -9.71 -10.32
C GLY A 118 -26.40 -9.45 -9.94
N ARG A 119 -26.77 -8.33 -9.31
CA ARG A 119 -28.19 -8.17 -8.89
C ARG A 119 -28.80 -6.78 -8.91
N ALA A 120 -28.05 -5.71 -8.63
CA ALA A 120 -28.65 -4.36 -8.58
C ALA A 120 -28.69 -3.65 -9.95
N ALA A 121 -27.64 -3.81 -10.78
CA ALA A 121 -27.58 -3.12 -12.08
C ALA A 121 -28.51 -3.72 -13.14
N ALA A 122 -28.85 -5.02 -13.05
CA ALA A 122 -29.79 -5.66 -13.96
C ALA A 122 -31.24 -5.25 -13.67
N ALA A 123 -31.58 -4.96 -12.41
CA ALA A 123 -32.91 -4.50 -12.04
C ALA A 123 -33.18 -3.08 -12.56
N ASN A 124 -32.21 -2.17 -12.41
CA ASN A 124 -32.37 -0.79 -12.87
C ASN A 124 -32.35 -0.67 -14.40
N ALA A 125 -31.57 -1.51 -15.10
CA ALA A 125 -31.56 -1.52 -16.57
C ALA A 125 -32.84 -2.11 -17.18
N ALA A 126 -33.49 -3.05 -16.50
CA ALA A 126 -34.79 -3.59 -16.92
C ALA A 126 -35.93 -2.59 -16.68
N GLU A 127 -35.93 -1.87 -15.55
CA GLU A 127 -36.93 -0.83 -15.27
C GLU A 127 -36.83 0.37 -16.22
N ASP A 128 -35.61 0.75 -16.63
CA ASP A 128 -35.41 1.83 -17.61
C ASP A 128 -35.80 1.42 -19.04
N ASP A 129 -35.60 0.16 -19.44
CA ASP A 129 -36.03 -0.34 -20.77
C ASP A 129 -37.57 -0.47 -20.86
N GLU A 130 -38.23 -0.89 -19.78
CA GLU A 130 -39.70 -0.94 -19.69
C GLU A 130 -40.32 0.46 -19.76
N ARG A 131 -39.78 1.43 -18.99
CA ARG A 131 -40.23 2.83 -19.05
C ARG A 131 -39.96 3.50 -20.39
N GLN A 132 -38.87 3.14 -21.07
CA GLN A 132 -38.63 3.64 -22.42
C GLN A 132 -39.63 3.04 -23.41
N ARG A 133 -39.89 1.73 -23.38
CA ARG A 133 -40.88 1.07 -24.25
C ARG A 133 -42.29 1.68 -24.10
N GLU A 134 -42.74 1.92 -22.87
CA GLU A 134 -44.04 2.57 -22.62
C GLU A 134 -44.11 4.00 -23.20
N ARG A 135 -43.01 4.75 -23.18
CA ARG A 135 -42.94 6.10 -23.79
C ARG A 135 -42.97 6.08 -25.31
N TRP A 136 -42.48 5.01 -25.95
CA TRP A 136 -42.47 4.88 -27.41
C TRP A 136 -43.79 4.35 -28.00
N CYS A 137 -44.62 3.64 -27.21
CA CYS A 137 -45.92 3.13 -27.66
C CYS A 137 -47.11 4.08 -27.41
N ALA A 138 -46.89 5.21 -26.73
CA ALA A 138 -47.91 6.22 -26.43
C ALA A 138 -47.95 7.39 -27.45
N ILE A 139 -47.26 7.26 -28.58
CA ILE A 139 -47.31 8.15 -29.76
C ILE A 139 -47.95 7.38 -30.90
#